data_AF-A0A1G0K7X9-F1
#
_entry.id   AF-A0A1G0K7X9-F1
#
_cell.length_a   1.000
_cell.length_b   1.000
_cell.length_c   1.000
_cell.angle_alpha   90.00
_cell.angle_beta   90.00
_cell.angle_gamma   90.00
#
_symmetry.space_group_name_H-M   'P 1'
#
loop_
_entity.id
_entity.type
_entity.pdbx_description
1 polymer ?
#
loop_
_entity_poly.entity_id
_entity_poly.type
_entity_poly.pdbx_seq_one_letter_code
_entity_poly.pdbx_strand_id
1 'polypeptide(L)'
;KIPAYTWHETGRQWHGYTTSAELVDSVDGGESIRLGVVAWGGESQRGTLHVELFGRTCARLADWEGIKAWGESAGAVLTRVDVAHDDFEGTTVNIEQARTWLKEGGFASNGRPPRARLIDDLESGEGKTFYVGNRAYGKLCRVYEKGKQLGDPTSPWNRIEVEVRNKGRIIPWHVLTSPGHFLAGAYPCLYFLSVRQERIKTIHRSVRIQYPRMVENVKRFAGRSLNAMYEVEGGDAEAVLKQVLRAGRPKSLEPVESLRSIIEEICRAYPES
;
A
#
# COMPACT_ATOMS: atom_id res chain seq x y z
N LYS A 1 -16.08 13.61 10.74
CA LYS A 1 -15.51 12.93 11.94
C LYS A 1 -16.46 11.81 12.31
N ILE A 2 -16.01 10.56 12.38
CA ILE A 2 -16.82 9.46 12.92
C ILE A 2 -16.84 9.64 14.45
N PRO A 3 -17.97 9.95 15.07
CA PRO A 3 -18.01 10.27 16.49
C PRO A 3 -17.63 9.07 17.36
N ALA A 4 -16.92 9.29 18.48
CA ALA A 4 -16.49 8.19 19.36
C ALA A 4 -17.66 7.38 19.96
N TYR A 5 -18.88 7.92 19.98
CA TYR A 5 -20.06 7.20 20.48
C TYR A 5 -20.55 6.08 19.53
N THR A 6 -20.08 6.02 18.28
CA THR A 6 -20.41 4.94 17.34
C THR A 6 -19.40 3.78 17.39
N TRP A 7 -18.52 3.77 18.41
CA TRP A 7 -17.43 2.82 18.55
C TRP A 7 -17.82 1.81 19.61
N HIS A 8 -17.94 0.55 19.20
CA HIS A 8 -18.21 -0.54 20.12
C HIS A 8 -16.92 -1.31 20.36
N GLU A 9 -16.38 -1.23 21.58
CA GLU A 9 -15.23 -2.05 21.96
C GLU A 9 -15.57 -3.53 21.79
N THR A 10 -14.70 -4.25 21.09
CA THR A 10 -14.96 -5.66 20.75
C THR A 10 -14.49 -6.62 21.83
N GLY A 11 -13.66 -6.14 22.76
CA GLY A 11 -12.91 -6.98 23.71
C GLY A 11 -11.88 -7.90 23.04
N ARG A 12 -11.62 -7.73 21.73
CA ARG A 12 -10.70 -8.58 20.95
C ARG A 12 -9.45 -7.83 20.55
N GLN A 13 -8.35 -8.58 20.53
CA GLN A 13 -7.09 -8.13 19.96
C GLN A 13 -7.19 -8.07 18.42
N TRP A 14 -6.42 -7.17 17.80
CA TRP A 14 -6.39 -7.01 16.35
C TRP A 14 -4.95 -6.91 15.89
N HIS A 15 -4.42 -7.88 15.14
CA HIS A 15 -3.09 -7.79 14.52
C HIS A 15 -1.94 -7.28 15.43
N GLY A 16 -1.94 -7.65 16.71
CA GLY A 16 -0.93 -7.24 17.70
C GLY A 16 -1.29 -6.01 18.54
N TYR A 17 -2.42 -5.35 18.24
CA TYR A 17 -3.08 -4.38 19.11
C TYR A 17 -3.87 -5.11 20.19
N THR A 18 -3.78 -4.63 21.44
CA THR A 18 -4.48 -5.24 22.59
C THR A 18 -5.96 -4.88 22.64
N THR A 19 -6.32 -3.75 22.05
CA THR A 19 -7.68 -3.20 22.10
C THR A 19 -8.16 -2.84 20.70
N SER A 20 -9.44 -3.08 20.43
CA SER A 20 -10.08 -2.64 19.19
C SER A 20 -11.55 -2.31 19.40
N ALA A 21 -12.04 -1.39 18.58
CA ALA A 21 -13.45 -1.03 18.47
C ALA A 21 -13.92 -1.15 17.02
N GLU A 22 -15.18 -1.54 16.87
CA GLU A 22 -15.87 -1.54 15.58
C GLU A 22 -16.54 -0.20 15.35
N LEU A 23 -16.35 0.33 14.14
CA LEU A 23 -17.12 1.44 13.63
C LEU A 23 -18.41 0.86 13.08
N VAL A 24 -19.57 1.28 13.58
CA VAL A 24 -20.87 0.81 13.10
C VAL A 24 -21.76 1.96 12.66
N ASP A 25 -22.64 1.66 11.69
CA ASP A 25 -23.77 2.51 11.31
C ASP A 25 -25.04 1.93 11.93
N SER A 26 -25.87 2.80 12.51
CA SER A 26 -27.20 2.42 13.02
C SER A 26 -28.19 2.42 11.87
N VAL A 27 -28.89 1.31 11.63
CA VAL A 27 -30.02 1.28 10.68
C VAL A 27 -31.33 1.22 11.46
N ASP A 28 -32.31 2.02 11.04
CA ASP A 28 -33.70 1.87 11.49
C ASP A 28 -34.16 0.44 11.18
N GLY A 29 -34.38 -0.37 12.24
CA GLY A 29 -34.70 -1.80 12.11
C GLY A 29 -33.81 -2.77 12.90
N GLY A 30 -32.76 -2.27 13.56
CA GLY A 30 -32.03 -3.03 14.59
C GLY A 30 -30.77 -3.79 14.13
N GLU A 31 -30.49 -3.87 12.82
CA GLU A 31 -29.20 -4.39 12.34
C GLU A 31 -28.15 -3.29 12.27
N SER A 32 -27.04 -3.48 12.98
CA SER A 32 -25.87 -2.59 12.91
C SER A 32 -24.97 -3.01 11.74
N ILE A 33 -24.61 -2.05 10.88
CA ILE A 33 -23.70 -2.31 9.76
C ILE A 33 -22.27 -2.04 10.21
N ARG A 34 -21.41 -3.06 10.14
CA ARG A 34 -19.97 -2.89 10.39
C ARG A 34 -19.34 -2.06 9.27
N LEU A 35 -18.76 -0.92 9.65
CA LEU A 35 -18.12 0.02 8.74
C LEU A 35 -16.58 -0.10 8.73
N GLY A 36 -16.00 -0.60 9.81
CA GLY A 36 -14.55 -0.67 9.93
C GLY A 36 -14.09 -1.03 11.33
N VAL A 37 -12.78 -0.99 11.52
CA VAL A 37 -12.13 -1.26 12.80
C VAL A 37 -11.17 -0.13 13.12
N VAL A 38 -11.13 0.26 14.40
CA VAL A 38 -10.03 1.03 14.97
C VAL A 38 -9.38 0.20 16.05
N ALA A 39 -8.06 0.12 16.05
CA ALA A 39 -7.30 -0.65 17.04
C ALA A 39 -6.13 0.14 17.61
N TRP A 40 -5.88 -0.03 18.91
CA TRP A 40 -4.85 0.68 19.67
C TRP A 40 -4.29 -0.18 20.81
N GLY A 41 -3.23 0.30 21.44
CA GLY A 41 -2.53 -0.43 22.50
C GLY A 41 -1.63 -1.55 21.98
N GLY A 42 -1.03 -2.31 22.89
CA GLY A 42 0.00 -3.31 22.60
C GLY A 42 1.39 -2.70 22.45
N GLU A 43 2.32 -3.13 23.31
CA GLU A 43 3.70 -2.61 23.32
C GLU A 43 4.40 -2.76 21.96
N SER A 44 4.15 -3.87 21.26
CA SER A 44 4.70 -4.15 19.93
C SER A 44 4.29 -3.14 18.85
N GLN A 45 3.19 -2.41 19.06
CA GLN A 45 2.66 -1.39 18.15
C GLN A 45 3.23 0.01 18.45
N ARG A 46 3.97 0.19 19.56
CA ARG A 46 4.70 1.42 19.89
C ARG A 46 3.84 2.69 19.81
N GLY A 47 2.64 2.64 20.38
CA GLY A 47 1.74 3.79 20.47
C GLY A 47 1.08 4.20 19.15
N THR A 48 1.04 3.35 18.13
CA THR A 48 0.32 3.64 16.88
C THR A 48 -1.18 3.41 17.02
N LEU A 49 -1.95 4.02 16.10
CA LEU A 49 -3.37 3.76 15.88
C LEU A 49 -3.53 3.04 14.54
N HIS A 50 -4.34 1.99 14.49
CA HIS A 50 -4.75 1.34 13.26
C HIS A 50 -6.19 1.69 12.92
N VAL A 51 -6.44 2.04 11.67
CA VAL A 51 -7.78 2.31 11.14
C VAL A 51 -7.96 1.50 9.86
N GLU A 52 -9.05 0.74 9.79
CA GLU A 52 -9.46 -0.04 8.63
C GLU A 52 -10.90 0.32 8.25
N LEU A 53 -11.13 0.63 6.97
CA LEU A 53 -12.45 0.88 6.41
C LEU A 53 -12.82 -0.26 5.48
N PHE A 54 -14.00 -0.85 5.68
CA PHE A 54 -14.46 -1.97 4.86
C PHE A 54 -15.01 -1.49 3.51
N GLY A 55 -15.09 -2.40 2.53
CA GLY A 55 -15.53 -2.07 1.18
C GLY A 55 -16.91 -1.42 1.11
N ARG A 56 -17.84 -1.81 1.99
CA ARG A 56 -19.17 -1.18 2.09
C ARG A 56 -19.10 0.28 2.55
N THR A 57 -18.14 0.61 3.40
CA THR A 57 -17.87 1.98 3.86
C THR A 57 -17.23 2.80 2.76
N CYS A 58 -16.23 2.23 2.06
CA CYS A 58 -15.62 2.88 0.91
C CYS A 58 -16.65 3.22 -0.18
N ALA A 59 -17.66 2.37 -0.38
CA ALA A 59 -18.74 2.63 -1.33
C ALA A 59 -19.70 3.77 -0.90
N ARG A 60 -19.72 4.14 0.39
CA ARG A 60 -20.59 5.19 0.95
C ARG A 60 -19.87 6.50 1.23
N LEU A 61 -18.54 6.47 1.35
CA LEU A 61 -17.74 7.65 1.63
C LEU A 61 -17.70 8.59 0.42
N ALA A 62 -18.13 9.83 0.63
CA ALA A 62 -18.10 10.88 -0.38
C ALA A 62 -16.82 11.74 -0.31
N ASP A 63 -16.34 12.05 0.89
CA ASP A 63 -15.24 13.00 1.11
C ASP A 63 -13.86 12.33 1.17
N TRP A 64 -13.40 11.82 0.02
CA TRP A 64 -12.07 11.20 -0.09
C TRP A 64 -10.92 12.21 0.07
N GLU A 65 -11.11 13.47 -0.35
CA GLU A 65 -10.11 14.54 -0.15
C GLU A 65 -9.95 14.85 1.34
N GLY A 66 -11.03 14.91 2.11
CA GLY A 66 -10.97 15.08 3.57
C GLY A 66 -10.25 13.93 4.27
N ILE A 67 -10.48 12.68 3.86
CA ILE A 67 -9.74 11.52 4.39
C ILE A 67 -8.24 11.60 4.06
N LYS A 68 -7.91 11.97 2.83
CA LYS A 68 -6.52 12.20 2.41
C LYS A 68 -5.87 13.31 3.24
N ALA A 69 -6.50 14.48 3.35
CA ALA A 69 -5.96 15.62 4.09
C ALA A 69 -5.77 15.29 5.57
N TRP A 70 -6.74 14.59 6.18
CA TRP A 70 -6.62 14.10 7.55
C TRP A 70 -5.42 13.17 7.70
N GLY A 71 -5.30 12.16 6.83
CA GLY A 71 -4.23 11.18 6.87
C GLY A 71 -2.84 11.81 6.70
N GLU A 72 -2.71 12.74 5.76
CA GLU A 72 -1.48 13.52 5.55
C GLU A 72 -1.14 14.38 6.77
N SER A 73 -2.11 15.11 7.33
CA SER A 73 -1.90 15.95 8.52
C SER A 73 -1.52 15.17 9.78
N ALA A 74 -2.00 13.93 9.89
CA ALA A 74 -1.71 13.04 11.00
C ALA A 74 -0.37 12.31 10.84
N GLY A 75 0.35 12.48 9.73
CA GLY A 75 1.54 11.69 9.40
C GLY A 75 1.23 10.19 9.25
N ALA A 76 -0.02 9.85 8.91
CA ALA A 76 -0.46 8.46 8.80
C ALA A 76 0.08 7.80 7.52
N VAL A 77 0.27 6.49 7.59
CA VAL A 77 0.78 5.68 6.49
C VAL A 77 -0.32 4.75 5.98
N LEU A 78 -0.61 4.84 4.68
CA LEU A 78 -1.44 3.83 4.01
C LEU A 78 -0.69 2.49 3.98
N THR A 79 -1.14 1.55 4.79
CA THR A 79 -0.55 0.19 4.85
C THR A 79 -1.15 -0.75 3.82
N ARG A 80 -2.40 -0.49 3.40
CA ARG A 80 -3.15 -1.21 2.40
C ARG A 80 -4.16 -0.30 1.69
N VAL A 81 -4.32 -0.50 0.39
CA VAL A 81 -5.44 0.03 -0.40
C VAL A 81 -5.88 -1.03 -1.41
N ASP A 82 -7.18 -1.15 -1.63
CA ASP A 82 -7.75 -2.00 -2.67
C ASP A 82 -8.47 -1.07 -3.65
N VAL A 83 -7.98 -0.98 -4.89
CA VAL A 83 -8.62 -0.19 -5.97
C VAL A 83 -9.37 -1.16 -6.89
N ALA A 84 -10.57 -0.79 -7.34
CA ALA A 84 -11.45 -1.71 -8.05
C ALA A 84 -12.21 -1.04 -9.21
N HIS A 85 -12.61 -1.88 -10.17
CA HIS A 85 -13.52 -1.53 -11.25
C HIS A 85 -14.61 -2.61 -11.35
N ASP A 86 -15.84 -2.16 -11.50
CA ASP A 86 -17.03 -2.99 -11.68
C ASP A 86 -17.45 -2.97 -13.14
N ASP A 87 -17.52 -4.15 -13.73
CA ASP A 87 -18.15 -4.38 -15.02
C ASP A 87 -19.48 -5.10 -14.78
N PHE A 88 -20.56 -4.33 -14.76
CA PHE A 88 -21.90 -4.85 -14.47
C PHE A 88 -22.42 -5.78 -15.56
N GLU A 89 -21.94 -5.62 -16.80
CA GLU A 89 -22.35 -6.45 -17.94
C GLU A 89 -21.38 -7.62 -18.18
N GLY A 90 -20.21 -7.62 -17.54
CA GLY A 90 -19.18 -8.66 -17.67
C GLY A 90 -18.56 -8.75 -19.07
N THR A 91 -18.65 -7.68 -19.86
CA THR A 91 -18.27 -7.68 -21.30
C THR A 91 -16.78 -7.44 -21.53
N THR A 92 -16.14 -6.67 -20.64
CA THR A 92 -14.74 -6.23 -20.74
C THR A 92 -13.87 -6.83 -19.63
N VAL A 93 -14.45 -7.10 -18.47
CA VAL A 93 -13.81 -7.73 -17.33
C VAL A 93 -14.62 -8.96 -16.96
N ASN A 94 -14.04 -10.14 -17.16
CA ASN A 94 -14.59 -11.42 -16.67
C ASN A 94 -13.47 -12.44 -16.49
N ILE A 95 -13.80 -13.63 -15.96
CA ILE A 95 -12.83 -14.69 -15.68
C ILE A 95 -12.11 -15.16 -16.96
N GLU A 96 -12.82 -15.28 -18.07
CA GLU A 96 -12.26 -15.74 -19.34
C GLU A 96 -11.26 -14.72 -19.89
N GLN A 97 -11.63 -13.45 -19.90
CA GLN A 97 -10.78 -12.35 -20.30
C GLN A 97 -9.54 -12.24 -19.39
N ALA A 98 -9.68 -12.46 -18.09
CA ALA A 98 -8.55 -12.51 -17.17
C ALA A 98 -7.56 -13.65 -17.49
N ARG A 99 -8.07 -14.82 -17.91
CA ARG A 99 -7.22 -15.93 -18.36
C ARG A 99 -6.52 -15.59 -19.68
N THR A 100 -7.20 -14.91 -20.60
CA THR A 100 -6.61 -14.41 -21.86
C THR A 100 -5.48 -13.43 -21.57
N TRP A 101 -5.71 -12.42 -20.74
CA TRP A 101 -4.67 -11.46 -20.33
C TRP A 101 -3.48 -12.14 -19.66
N LEU A 102 -3.68 -13.21 -18.88
CA LEU A 102 -2.56 -13.96 -18.31
C LEU A 102 -1.73 -14.65 -19.40
N LYS A 103 -2.37 -15.34 -20.36
CA LYS A 103 -1.70 -16.01 -21.47
C LYS A 103 -0.91 -15.04 -22.34
N GLU A 104 -1.43 -13.84 -22.55
CA GLU A 104 -0.81 -12.76 -23.31
C GLU A 104 0.28 -12.01 -22.53
N GLY A 105 0.50 -12.37 -21.26
CA GLY A 105 1.48 -11.68 -20.41
C GLY A 105 1.03 -10.30 -19.92
N GLY A 106 -0.24 -9.95 -20.07
CA GLY A 106 -0.83 -8.67 -19.67
C GLY A 106 -0.72 -8.35 -18.17
N PHE A 107 -0.44 -9.33 -17.32
CA PHE A 107 -0.15 -9.14 -15.89
C PHE A 107 1.36 -9.00 -15.55
N ALA A 108 2.25 -9.05 -16.54
CA ALA A 108 3.68 -8.86 -16.33
C ALA A 108 4.05 -7.39 -16.55
N SER A 109 4.37 -6.66 -15.47
CA SER A 109 4.84 -5.26 -15.59
C SER A 109 6.33 -5.17 -15.93
N ASN A 110 7.14 -6.17 -15.54
CA ASN A 110 8.56 -6.37 -15.84
C ASN A 110 8.99 -7.74 -15.26
N GLY A 111 9.75 -8.54 -16.01
CA GLY A 111 10.33 -9.81 -15.52
C GLY A 111 9.36 -10.99 -15.47
N ARG A 112 9.55 -11.91 -14.51
CA ARG A 112 8.83 -13.19 -14.45
C ARG A 112 7.32 -12.98 -14.28
N PRO A 113 6.47 -13.66 -15.08
CA PRO A 113 5.03 -13.61 -14.94
C PRO A 113 4.56 -13.95 -13.51
N PRO A 114 3.57 -13.23 -12.96
CA PRO A 114 3.04 -13.51 -11.64
C PRO A 114 2.37 -14.88 -11.59
N ARG A 115 2.38 -15.52 -10.41
CA ARG A 115 1.58 -16.74 -10.18
C ARG A 115 0.10 -16.38 -10.27
N ALA A 116 -0.68 -17.29 -10.85
CA ALA A 116 -2.12 -17.17 -10.91
C ALA A 116 -2.80 -18.43 -10.34
N ARG A 117 -4.04 -18.26 -9.86
CA ARG A 117 -4.87 -19.34 -9.33
C ARG A 117 -6.33 -19.04 -9.63
N LEU A 118 -7.05 -20.01 -10.18
CA LEU A 118 -8.51 -19.96 -10.30
C LEU A 118 -9.12 -20.75 -9.13
N ILE A 119 -10.08 -20.14 -8.44
CA ILE A 119 -11.05 -20.85 -7.59
C ILE A 119 -12.31 -20.95 -8.43
N ASP A 120 -12.72 -22.18 -8.70
CA ASP A 120 -13.88 -22.51 -9.51
C ASP A 120 -14.98 -23.03 -8.59
N ASP A 121 -16.21 -22.54 -8.77
CA ASP A 121 -17.38 -22.92 -8.00
C ASP A 121 -18.04 -24.21 -8.51
N LEU A 122 -17.54 -24.77 -9.62
CA LEU A 122 -18.07 -25.97 -10.27
C LEU A 122 -19.58 -25.86 -10.54
N GLU A 123 -20.03 -24.66 -10.93
CA GLU A 123 -21.43 -24.34 -11.23
C GLU A 123 -22.38 -24.39 -10.00
N SER A 124 -21.85 -24.20 -8.78
CA SER A 124 -22.68 -24.08 -7.56
C SER A 124 -23.49 -22.77 -7.51
N GLY A 125 -23.08 -21.75 -8.26
CA GLY A 125 -23.69 -20.42 -8.23
C GLY A 125 -23.04 -19.47 -7.21
N GLU A 126 -22.03 -19.92 -6.46
CA GLU A 126 -21.25 -19.08 -5.55
C GLU A 126 -20.25 -18.16 -6.28
N GLY A 127 -19.94 -18.48 -7.53
CA GLY A 127 -19.12 -17.68 -8.40
C GLY A 127 -17.62 -17.99 -8.32
N LYS A 128 -16.94 -17.72 -9.43
CA LYS A 128 -15.52 -18.01 -9.66
C LYS A 128 -14.67 -16.81 -9.26
N THR A 129 -13.43 -17.07 -8.84
CA THR A 129 -12.42 -16.03 -8.56
C THR A 129 -11.07 -16.38 -9.15
N PHE A 130 -10.55 -15.49 -9.99
CA PHE A 130 -9.22 -15.56 -10.57
C PHE A 130 -8.24 -14.64 -9.83
N TYR A 131 -7.24 -15.23 -9.18
CA TYR A 131 -6.18 -14.54 -8.46
C TYR A 131 -4.93 -14.41 -9.32
N VAL A 132 -4.29 -13.23 -9.30
CA VAL A 132 -2.97 -13.01 -9.90
C VAL A 132 -2.06 -12.26 -8.92
N GLY A 133 -0.87 -12.83 -8.65
CA GLY A 133 0.08 -12.31 -7.66
C GLY A 133 -0.05 -12.98 -6.30
N ASN A 134 0.48 -12.34 -5.25
CA ASN A 134 0.46 -12.89 -3.91
C ASN A 134 0.50 -11.76 -2.87
N ARG A 135 -0.46 -11.78 -1.95
CA ARG A 135 -0.59 -10.84 -0.83
C ARG A 135 0.67 -10.74 0.03
N ALA A 136 1.44 -11.83 0.18
CA ALA A 136 2.70 -11.84 0.91
C ALA A 136 3.76 -10.90 0.31
N TYR A 137 3.75 -10.69 -1.01
CA TYR A 137 4.62 -9.75 -1.71
C TYR A 137 3.99 -8.35 -1.88
N GLY A 138 2.81 -8.16 -1.30
CA GLY A 138 2.12 -6.88 -1.20
C GLY A 138 1.41 -6.39 -2.46
N LYS A 139 1.21 -7.25 -3.48
CA LYS A 139 0.31 -6.95 -4.59
C LYS A 139 -0.48 -8.20 -4.98
N LEU A 140 -1.81 -8.11 -4.99
CA LEU A 140 -2.72 -9.19 -5.35
C LEU A 140 -3.88 -8.64 -6.19
N CYS A 141 -4.01 -9.11 -7.42
CA CYS A 141 -5.16 -8.87 -8.27
C CYS A 141 -6.19 -9.98 -8.09
N ARG A 142 -7.47 -9.62 -8.14
CA ARG A 142 -8.60 -10.56 -8.12
C ARG A 142 -9.60 -10.13 -9.18
N VAL A 143 -10.00 -11.05 -10.05
CA VAL A 143 -11.16 -10.91 -10.93
C VAL A 143 -12.19 -11.91 -10.46
N TYR A 144 -13.42 -11.50 -10.16
CA TYR A 144 -14.44 -12.39 -9.61
C TYR A 144 -15.84 -11.99 -10.00
N GLU A 145 -16.73 -12.97 -9.98
CA GLU A 145 -18.16 -12.80 -10.26
C GLU A 145 -18.84 -12.17 -9.05
N LYS A 146 -18.89 -10.83 -9.04
CA LYS A 146 -19.33 -10.02 -7.90
C LYS A 146 -20.81 -10.21 -7.60
N GLY A 147 -21.66 -10.28 -8.62
CA GLY A 147 -23.10 -10.45 -8.42
C GLY A 147 -23.44 -11.79 -7.76
N LYS A 148 -22.77 -12.88 -8.19
CA LYS A 148 -22.86 -14.20 -7.55
C LYS A 148 -22.41 -14.16 -6.09
N GLN A 149 -21.30 -13.47 -5.82
CA GLN A 149 -20.79 -13.26 -4.45
C GLN A 149 -21.76 -12.45 -3.56
N LEU A 150 -22.66 -11.67 -4.15
CA LEU A 150 -23.73 -10.93 -3.46
C LEU A 150 -25.05 -11.72 -3.38
N GLY A 151 -25.10 -12.94 -3.92
CA GLY A 151 -26.25 -13.82 -3.85
C GLY A 151 -27.16 -13.83 -5.08
N ASP A 152 -26.74 -13.26 -6.21
CA ASP A 152 -27.43 -13.40 -7.50
C ASP A 152 -26.65 -14.34 -8.44
N PRO A 153 -27.03 -15.63 -8.53
CA PRO A 153 -26.34 -16.62 -9.35
C PRO A 153 -26.36 -16.31 -10.86
N THR A 154 -27.30 -15.47 -11.31
CA THR A 154 -27.48 -15.14 -12.73
C THR A 154 -26.83 -13.84 -13.14
N SER A 155 -26.27 -13.10 -12.18
CA SER A 155 -25.70 -11.79 -12.42
C SER A 155 -24.46 -11.85 -13.34
N PRO A 156 -24.40 -11.03 -14.41
CA PRO A 156 -23.20 -10.89 -15.23
C PRO A 156 -22.11 -10.04 -14.55
N TRP A 157 -22.40 -9.44 -13.39
CA TRP A 157 -21.51 -8.49 -12.74
C TRP A 157 -20.20 -9.14 -12.31
N ASN A 158 -19.11 -8.67 -12.91
CA ASN A 158 -17.74 -9.01 -12.56
C ASN A 158 -17.01 -7.80 -11.97
N ARG A 159 -16.11 -8.05 -11.01
CA ARG A 159 -15.23 -7.03 -10.45
C ARG A 159 -13.79 -7.43 -10.63
N ILE A 160 -12.95 -6.47 -11.02
CA ILE A 160 -11.51 -6.54 -10.85
C ILE A 160 -11.07 -5.63 -9.72
N GLU A 161 -10.27 -6.16 -8.80
CA GLU A 161 -9.67 -5.39 -7.72
C GLU A 161 -8.18 -5.70 -7.56
N VAL A 162 -7.39 -4.66 -7.26
CA VAL A 162 -5.96 -4.78 -6.97
C VAL A 162 -5.71 -4.31 -5.55
N GLU A 163 -5.40 -5.27 -4.68
CA GLU A 163 -4.89 -5.02 -3.33
C GLU A 163 -3.41 -4.67 -3.42
N VAL A 164 -3.05 -3.50 -2.89
CA VAL A 164 -1.67 -3.04 -2.73
C VAL A 164 -1.39 -2.85 -1.25
N ARG A 165 -0.32 -3.48 -0.76
CA ARG A 165 0.24 -3.26 0.58
C ARG A 165 1.55 -2.50 0.49
N ASN A 166 1.91 -1.78 1.55
CA ASN A 166 3.16 -1.02 1.69
C ASN A 166 4.43 -1.92 1.85
N LYS A 167 4.43 -3.13 1.29
CA LYS A 167 5.58 -4.04 1.32
C LYS A 167 6.57 -3.64 0.23
N GLY A 168 7.62 -2.93 0.62
CA GLY A 168 8.65 -2.43 -0.30
C GLY A 168 8.14 -1.31 -1.19
N ARG A 169 7.17 -0.52 -0.73
CA ARG A 169 6.64 0.64 -1.45
C ARG A 169 5.95 1.60 -0.48
N ILE A 170 5.91 2.87 -0.83
CA ILE A 170 5.05 3.87 -0.20
C ILE A 170 3.78 3.96 -1.04
N ILE A 171 2.62 3.79 -0.41
CA ILE A 171 1.32 4.00 -1.07
C ILE A 171 1.00 5.48 -0.93
N PRO A 172 0.90 6.24 -2.03
CA PRO A 172 0.66 7.67 -1.94
C PRO A 172 -0.81 7.95 -1.60
N TRP A 173 -1.08 8.98 -0.79
CA TRP A 173 -2.45 9.32 -0.37
C TRP A 173 -3.38 9.71 -1.52
N HIS A 174 -2.85 10.26 -2.62
CA HIS A 174 -3.65 10.59 -3.81
C HIS A 174 -4.23 9.35 -4.53
N VAL A 175 -3.86 8.12 -4.13
CA VAL A 175 -4.57 6.90 -4.57
C VAL A 175 -6.05 6.92 -4.21
N LEU A 176 -6.42 7.60 -3.12
CA LEU A 176 -7.80 7.70 -2.67
C LEU A 176 -8.65 8.62 -3.56
N THR A 177 -8.03 9.61 -4.20
CA THR A 177 -8.72 10.62 -5.01
C THR A 177 -8.52 10.40 -6.51
N SER A 178 -7.66 9.46 -6.90
CA SER A 178 -7.47 9.03 -8.29
C SER A 178 -7.33 7.51 -8.44
N PRO A 179 -8.23 6.69 -7.84
CA PRO A 179 -8.08 5.24 -7.79
C PRO A 179 -8.06 4.59 -9.19
N GLY A 180 -8.79 5.15 -10.15
CA GLY A 180 -8.84 4.65 -11.53
C GLY A 180 -7.48 4.71 -12.24
N HIS A 181 -6.70 5.78 -12.01
CA HIS A 181 -5.35 5.89 -12.59
C HIS A 181 -4.42 4.79 -12.06
N PHE A 182 -4.54 4.47 -10.78
CA PHE A 182 -3.73 3.45 -10.14
C PHE A 182 -4.15 2.02 -10.50
N LEU A 183 -5.45 1.79 -10.65
CA LEU A 183 -5.95 0.52 -11.13
C LEU A 183 -5.49 0.27 -12.57
N ALA A 184 -5.63 1.27 -13.45
CA ALA A 184 -5.14 1.19 -14.81
C ALA A 184 -3.62 0.98 -14.85
N GLY A 185 -2.86 1.66 -13.97
CA GLY A 185 -1.42 1.49 -13.86
C GLY A 185 -0.95 0.18 -13.21
N ALA A 186 -1.83 -0.60 -12.59
CA ALA A 186 -1.43 -1.78 -11.81
C ALA A 186 -0.85 -2.91 -12.67
N TYR A 187 -1.39 -3.10 -13.88
CA TYR A 187 -1.01 -4.11 -14.85
C TYR A 187 -1.24 -3.62 -16.30
N PRO A 188 -0.40 -4.00 -17.27
CA PRO A 188 -0.59 -3.65 -18.68
C PRO A 188 -1.98 -3.97 -19.24
N CYS A 189 -2.58 -5.11 -18.88
CA CYS A 189 -3.92 -5.48 -19.33
C CYS A 189 -5.02 -4.52 -18.86
N LEU A 190 -4.75 -3.63 -17.90
CA LEU A 190 -5.73 -2.71 -17.32
C LEU A 190 -5.64 -1.28 -17.86
N TYR A 191 -4.73 -1.01 -18.81
CA TYR A 191 -4.56 0.33 -19.36
C TYR A 191 -5.82 0.90 -20.00
N PHE A 192 -6.71 0.05 -20.52
CA PHE A 192 -7.96 0.48 -21.12
C PHE A 192 -8.91 1.19 -20.13
N LEU A 193 -8.74 0.99 -18.82
CA LEU A 193 -9.61 1.57 -17.79
C LEU A 193 -9.46 3.08 -17.64
N SER A 194 -8.34 3.67 -18.07
CA SER A 194 -8.08 5.10 -17.96
C SER A 194 -7.00 5.53 -18.94
N VAL A 195 -7.15 6.70 -19.57
CA VAL A 195 -6.11 7.31 -20.43
C VAL A 195 -4.84 7.64 -19.65
N ARG A 196 -4.98 7.99 -18.37
CA ARG A 196 -3.86 8.26 -17.46
C ARG A 196 -3.61 7.07 -16.55
N GLN A 197 -2.36 6.63 -16.46
CA GLN A 197 -1.95 5.54 -15.57
C GLN A 197 -0.90 6.01 -14.57
N GLU A 198 -1.09 5.61 -13.31
CA GLU A 198 -0.15 5.93 -12.23
C GLU A 198 0.29 4.63 -11.55
N ARG A 199 1.60 4.50 -11.28
CA ARG A 199 2.18 3.27 -10.75
C ARG A 199 2.75 3.49 -9.37
N ILE A 200 2.32 2.66 -8.41
CA ILE A 200 2.99 2.57 -7.11
C ILE A 200 4.29 1.79 -7.29
N LYS A 201 5.40 2.53 -7.37
CA LYS A 201 6.73 1.93 -7.57
C LYS A 201 7.15 1.14 -6.34
N THR A 202 7.75 -0.02 -6.57
CA THR A 202 8.42 -0.75 -5.49
C THR A 202 9.74 -0.04 -5.20
N ILE A 203 9.86 0.51 -4.00
CA ILE A 203 11.14 1.01 -3.48
C ILE A 203 12.01 -0.23 -3.31
N HIS A 204 13.04 -0.33 -4.13
CA HIS A 204 14.02 -1.39 -3.94
C HIS A 204 14.56 -1.29 -2.52
N ARG A 205 14.51 -2.41 -1.80
CA ARG A 205 15.10 -2.64 -0.46
C ARG A 205 16.59 -2.24 -0.38
N SER A 206 17.20 -1.90 -1.52
CA SER A 206 18.53 -1.33 -1.65
C SER A 206 18.74 -0.16 -0.70
N VAL A 207 17.80 0.77 -0.56
CA VAL A 207 18.00 1.98 0.27
C VAL A 207 18.26 1.64 1.74
N ARG A 208 17.43 0.76 2.32
CA ARG A 208 17.51 0.34 3.74
C ARG A 208 18.79 -0.45 4.06
N ILE A 209 19.29 -1.25 3.11
CA ILE A 209 20.53 -2.04 3.29
C ILE A 209 21.77 -1.19 2.95
N GLN A 210 21.64 -0.24 2.02
CA GLN A 210 22.76 0.54 1.53
C GLN A 210 23.17 1.63 2.50
N TYR A 211 22.23 2.34 3.14
CA TYR A 211 22.61 3.41 4.06
C TYR A 211 23.55 2.94 5.19
N PRO A 212 23.28 1.84 5.92
CA PRO A 212 24.18 1.35 6.96
C PRO A 212 25.54 0.92 6.40
N ARG A 213 25.52 0.25 5.24
CA ARG A 213 26.73 -0.18 4.55
C ARG A 213 27.55 1.01 4.02
N MET A 214 26.90 2.11 3.64
CA MET A 214 27.55 3.36 3.25
C MET A 214 28.22 4.02 4.44
N VAL A 215 27.52 4.12 5.58
CA VAL A 215 28.11 4.64 6.84
C VAL A 215 29.30 3.78 7.27
N GLU A 216 29.17 2.45 7.25
CA GLU A 216 30.26 1.53 7.58
C GLU A 216 31.46 1.68 6.63
N ASN A 217 31.21 1.79 5.32
CA ASN A 217 32.27 2.01 4.33
C ASN A 217 32.98 3.35 4.55
N VAL A 218 32.24 4.44 4.78
CA VAL A 218 32.82 5.75 5.07
C VAL A 218 33.66 5.68 6.34
N LYS A 219 33.12 5.08 7.42
CA LYS A 219 33.86 4.87 8.68
C LYS A 219 35.13 4.07 8.46
N ARG A 220 35.07 2.98 7.68
CA ARG A 220 36.19 2.06 7.43
C ARG A 220 37.27 2.66 6.55
N PHE A 221 36.90 3.32 5.46
CA PHE A 221 37.86 3.74 4.42
C PHE A 221 38.25 5.22 4.53
N ALA A 222 37.38 6.08 5.04
CA ALA A 222 37.61 7.53 5.09
C ALA A 222 37.62 8.09 6.52
N GLY A 223 37.20 7.33 7.53
CA GLY A 223 37.03 7.85 8.90
C GLY A 223 38.29 8.50 9.49
N ARG A 224 39.46 7.88 9.30
CA ARG A 224 40.74 8.46 9.77
C ARG A 224 41.10 9.74 9.03
N SER A 225 40.87 9.78 7.72
CA SER A 225 41.14 10.96 6.91
C SER A 225 40.19 12.11 7.26
N LEU A 226 38.91 11.81 7.51
CA LEU A 226 37.93 12.78 7.97
C LEU A 226 38.29 13.33 9.36
N ASN A 227 38.83 12.49 10.26
CA ASN A 227 39.29 12.97 11.57
C ASN A 227 40.47 13.95 11.44
N ALA A 228 41.45 13.65 10.57
CA ALA A 228 42.55 14.58 10.30
C ALA A 228 42.06 15.90 9.69
N MET A 229 41.10 15.85 8.76
CA MET A 229 40.48 17.06 8.20
C MET A 229 39.74 17.87 9.28
N TYR A 230 39.04 17.19 10.17
CA TYR A 230 38.33 17.82 11.29
C TYR A 230 39.26 18.52 12.27
N GLU A 231 40.42 17.93 12.56
CA GLU A 231 41.47 18.57 13.37
C GLU A 231 42.06 19.80 12.67
N VAL A 232 42.30 19.73 11.36
CA VAL A 232 42.83 20.85 10.55
C VAL A 232 41.85 22.02 10.49
N GLU A 233 40.55 21.74 10.33
CA GLU A 233 39.49 22.75 10.33
C GLU A 233 39.09 23.22 11.73
N GLY A 234 39.87 22.88 12.78
CA GLY A 234 39.62 23.35 14.14
C GLY A 234 38.32 22.84 14.77
N GLY A 235 37.84 21.68 14.33
CA GLY A 235 36.58 21.11 14.77
C GLY A 235 35.35 21.60 13.99
N ASP A 236 35.51 22.27 12.86
CA ASP A 236 34.39 22.65 11.99
C ASP A 236 33.99 21.51 11.05
N ALA A 237 32.92 20.79 11.40
CA ALA A 237 32.38 19.70 10.57
C ALA A 237 31.81 20.20 9.23
N GLU A 238 31.26 21.42 9.17
CA GLU A 238 30.68 21.95 7.94
C GLU A 238 31.78 22.27 6.92
N ALA A 239 32.89 22.84 7.37
CA ALA A 239 34.07 23.10 6.54
C ALA A 239 34.62 21.80 5.93
N VAL A 240 34.72 20.72 6.71
CA VAL A 240 35.14 19.40 6.21
C VAL A 240 34.16 18.85 5.19
N LEU A 241 32.85 18.91 5.46
CA LEU A 241 31.82 18.41 4.55
C LEU A 241 31.85 19.14 3.19
N LYS A 242 32.05 20.46 3.19
CA LYS A 242 32.19 21.25 1.94
C LYS A 242 33.36 20.78 1.08
N GLN A 243 34.43 20.24 1.67
CA GLN A 243 35.59 19.74 0.94
C GLN A 243 35.36 18.36 0.30
N VAL A 244 34.61 17.48 0.98
CA VAL A 244 34.51 16.06 0.58
C VAL A 244 33.22 15.69 -0.15
N LEU A 245 32.16 16.48 0.00
CA LEU A 245 30.89 16.23 -0.68
C LEU A 245 31.03 16.44 -2.19
N ARG A 246 30.43 15.52 -2.95
CA ARG A 246 30.36 15.58 -4.41
C ARG A 246 28.91 15.64 -4.86
N ALA A 247 28.68 16.24 -6.03
CA ALA A 247 27.35 16.34 -6.61
C ALA A 247 26.76 14.94 -6.89
N GLY A 248 25.45 14.80 -6.63
CA GLY A 248 24.69 13.58 -6.92
C GLY A 248 24.55 12.61 -5.75
N ARG A 249 23.99 11.45 -6.04
CA ARG A 249 23.80 10.33 -5.10
C ARG A 249 24.28 9.05 -5.77
N PRO A 250 24.55 7.98 -5.01
CA PRO A 250 24.72 6.66 -5.60
C PRO A 250 23.53 6.33 -6.51
N LYS A 251 23.77 5.81 -7.72
CA LYS A 251 22.72 5.47 -8.70
C LYS A 251 21.59 4.61 -8.12
N SER A 252 21.91 3.79 -7.13
CA SER A 252 20.97 2.93 -6.43
C SER A 252 20.00 3.65 -5.49
N LEU A 253 20.25 4.93 -5.18
CA LEU A 253 19.40 5.81 -4.36
C LEU A 253 18.72 6.92 -5.18
N GLU A 254 19.07 7.08 -6.47
CA GLU A 254 18.39 8.01 -7.38
C GLU A 254 16.87 7.80 -7.52
N PRO A 255 16.32 6.56 -7.46
CA PRO A 255 14.88 6.35 -7.54
C PRO A 255 14.07 6.85 -6.33
N VAL A 256 14.75 7.30 -5.26
CA VAL A 256 14.10 7.86 -4.08
C VAL A 256 13.90 9.36 -4.29
N GLU A 257 12.66 9.76 -4.56
CA GLU A 257 12.28 11.17 -4.77
C GLU A 257 12.67 12.07 -3.58
N SER A 258 12.61 11.55 -2.35
CA SER A 258 13.06 12.27 -1.17
C SER A 258 13.70 11.34 -0.15
N LEU A 259 14.96 11.60 0.23
CA LEU A 259 15.54 10.90 1.40
C LEU A 259 14.73 11.21 2.66
N ARG A 260 14.11 12.41 2.77
CA ARG A 260 13.27 12.80 3.92
C ARG A 260 12.09 11.86 4.16
N SER A 261 11.50 11.29 3.12
CA SER A 261 10.39 10.33 3.28
C SER A 261 10.84 8.97 3.83
N ILE A 262 12.16 8.73 3.92
CA ILE A 262 12.78 7.53 4.49
C ILE A 262 13.66 7.89 5.71
N ILE A 263 13.92 9.18 5.98
CA ILE A 263 14.72 9.67 7.12
C ILE A 263 14.17 9.15 8.43
N GLU A 264 12.85 9.20 8.66
CA GLU A 264 12.29 8.65 9.90
C GLU A 264 12.51 7.13 10.03
N GLU A 265 12.50 6.38 8.94
CA GLU A 265 12.77 4.93 8.96
C GLU A 265 14.26 4.65 9.18
N ILE A 266 15.14 5.51 8.64
CA ILE A 266 16.59 5.45 8.87
C ILE A 266 16.91 5.83 10.32
N CYS A 267 16.42 6.95 10.83
CA CYS A 267 16.62 7.42 12.20
C CYS A 267 16.03 6.44 13.24
N ARG A 268 14.86 5.82 12.97
CA ARG A 268 14.31 4.78 13.87
C ARG A 268 15.15 3.50 13.89
N ALA A 269 15.82 3.16 12.79
CA ALA A 269 16.73 2.01 12.76
C ALA A 269 18.08 2.32 13.43
N TYR A 270 18.43 3.60 13.57
CA TYR A 270 19.72 4.09 14.05
C TYR A 270 19.55 5.32 14.97
N PRO A 271 19.06 5.15 16.21
CA PRO A 271 18.76 6.26 17.11
C PRO A 271 20.00 6.97 17.69
N GLU A 272 21.21 6.44 17.48
CA GLU A 272 22.46 6.95 18.08
C GLU A 272 23.49 7.47 17.06
N SER A 273 23.07 7.92 15.88
CA SER A 273 23.92 8.71 14.97
C SER A 273 23.65 10.20 15.09
#